data_AF-A0A834CT57-F1
#
_entry.id   AF-A0A834CT57-F1
#
_cell.length_a   1.000
_cell.length_b   1.000
_cell.length_c   1.000
_cell.angle_alpha   90.00
_cell.angle_beta   90.00
_cell.angle_gamma   90.00
#
_symmetry.space_group_name_H-M   'P 1'
#
loop_
_entity.id
_entity.type
_entity.pdbx_description
1 polymer ?
#
loop_
_entity_poly.entity_id
_entity_poly.type
_entity_poly.pdbx_seq_one_letter_code
_entity_poly.pdbx_strand_id
1 'polypeptide(L)'
;MLVGAYPFEDPDKPKDFCKTIQRVLSLQYSIPDSVQISLECRNLISRIFVSDPVARITITEIKNHEWFLKNLPADLMDERTMGNQFQEADQPMQSIDVIMHLIAEATIPAVGTRNLDQYLIDNPDLDDDMVYPESDSGSNSELDIDSSGEIVYAL
;
A
#
# COMPACT_ATOMS: atom_id res chain seq x y z
N MET A 1 -6.93 -8.62 -14.19
CA MET A 1 -6.58 -9.92 -14.81
C MET A 1 -7.60 -10.35 -15.86
N LEU A 2 -8.87 -10.59 -15.52
CA LEU A 2 -9.86 -11.16 -16.47
C LEU A 2 -10.31 -10.19 -17.59
N VAL A 3 -10.53 -8.92 -17.28
CA VAL A 3 -11.06 -7.91 -18.23
C VAL A 3 -9.97 -6.96 -18.76
N GLY A 4 -8.82 -6.89 -18.09
CA GLY A 4 -7.72 -5.97 -18.45
C GLY A 4 -7.91 -4.51 -18.02
N ALA A 5 -9.01 -4.19 -17.33
CA ALA A 5 -9.30 -2.86 -16.77
C ALA A 5 -9.88 -2.97 -15.35
N TYR A 6 -9.93 -1.86 -14.62
CA TYR A 6 -10.53 -1.79 -13.30
C TYR A 6 -12.08 -1.75 -13.38
N PRO A 7 -12.80 -2.43 -12.47
CA PRO A 7 -14.25 -2.62 -12.58
C PRO A 7 -15.09 -1.36 -12.38
N PHE A 8 -14.56 -0.34 -11.69
CA PHE A 8 -15.31 0.89 -11.35
C PHE A 8 -14.76 2.14 -12.03
N GLU A 9 -13.63 2.04 -12.74
CA GLU A 9 -12.99 3.18 -13.40
C GLU A 9 -13.73 3.57 -14.68
N ASP A 10 -13.76 4.85 -15.00
CA ASP A 10 -14.29 5.32 -16.28
C ASP A 10 -13.25 5.12 -17.40
N PRO A 11 -13.52 4.26 -18.40
CA PRO A 11 -12.57 4.04 -19.50
C PRO A 11 -12.26 5.32 -20.28
N ASP A 12 -13.20 6.28 -20.36
CA ASP A 12 -13.01 7.54 -21.08
C ASP A 12 -12.29 8.59 -20.21
N LYS A 13 -12.41 8.49 -18.89
CA LYS A 13 -11.91 9.48 -17.92
C LYS A 13 -11.28 8.80 -16.69
N PRO A 14 -10.12 8.16 -16.85
CA PRO A 14 -9.50 7.36 -15.79
C PRO A 14 -9.12 8.18 -14.54
N LYS A 15 -8.91 9.50 -14.70
CA LYS A 15 -8.55 10.42 -13.61
C LYS A 15 -9.76 11.03 -12.87
N ASP A 16 -10.99 10.64 -13.22
CA ASP A 16 -12.19 11.10 -12.53
C ASP A 16 -12.47 10.23 -11.29
N PHE A 17 -11.76 10.53 -10.20
CA PHE A 17 -11.89 9.78 -8.95
C PHE A 17 -13.29 9.91 -8.33
N CYS A 18 -13.95 11.07 -8.49
CA CYS A 18 -15.30 11.28 -7.99
C CYS A 18 -16.27 10.28 -8.60
N LYS A 19 -16.21 10.08 -9.93
CA LYS A 19 -17.04 9.11 -10.64
C LYS A 19 -16.69 7.67 -10.25
N THR A 20 -15.41 7.35 -10.09
CA THR A 20 -14.97 6.02 -9.64
C THR A 20 -15.51 5.70 -8.24
N ILE A 21 -15.43 6.63 -7.28
CA ILE A 21 -15.96 6.45 -5.92
C ILE A 21 -17.48 6.23 -5.96
N GLN A 22 -18.22 7.01 -6.75
CA GLN A 22 -19.67 6.83 -6.90
C GLN A 22 -20.03 5.44 -7.43
N ARG A 23 -19.26 4.92 -8.39
CA ARG A 23 -19.44 3.58 -8.93
C ARG A 23 -19.12 2.49 -7.92
N VAL A 24 -18.08 2.66 -7.11
CA VAL A 24 -17.75 1.73 -6.02
C VAL A 24 -18.90 1.66 -5.01
N LEU A 25 -19.38 2.82 -4.53
CA LEU A 25 -20.45 2.90 -3.54
C LEU A 25 -21.78 2.31 -4.07
N SER A 26 -22.03 2.47 -5.37
CA SER A 26 -23.23 1.97 -6.04
C SER A 26 -23.07 0.56 -6.62
N LEU A 27 -21.90 -0.08 -6.44
CA LEU A 27 -21.51 -1.36 -7.06
C LEU A 27 -21.75 -1.43 -8.58
N GLN A 28 -21.50 -0.33 -9.28
CA GLN A 28 -21.68 -0.27 -10.72
C GLN A 28 -20.44 -0.78 -11.45
N TYR A 29 -20.44 -2.08 -11.75
CA TYR A 29 -19.47 -2.72 -12.63
C TYR A 29 -20.19 -3.52 -13.72
N SER A 30 -19.53 -3.72 -14.85
CA SER A 30 -20.01 -4.63 -15.89
C SER A 30 -18.83 -5.39 -16.49
N ILE A 31 -19.10 -6.63 -16.89
CA ILE A 31 -18.11 -7.45 -17.60
C ILE A 31 -18.48 -7.37 -19.09
N PRO A 32 -17.60 -6.85 -19.96
CA PRO A 32 -17.88 -6.72 -21.38
C PRO A 32 -18.19 -8.07 -22.05
N ASP A 33 -19.11 -8.08 -23.02
CA ASP A 33 -19.50 -9.30 -23.75
C ASP A 33 -18.35 -9.92 -24.57
N SER A 34 -17.34 -9.11 -24.89
CA SER A 34 -16.11 -9.57 -25.54
C SER A 34 -15.29 -10.51 -24.66
N VAL A 35 -15.51 -10.50 -23.34
CA VAL A 35 -14.79 -11.34 -22.37
C VAL A 35 -15.67 -12.51 -21.97
N GLN A 36 -15.30 -13.71 -22.44
CA GLN A 36 -15.98 -14.95 -22.08
C GLN A 36 -15.45 -15.46 -20.74
N ILE A 37 -16.27 -15.38 -19.69
CA ILE A 37 -15.97 -15.97 -18.38
C ILE A 37 -16.99 -17.07 -18.05
N SER A 38 -16.55 -18.06 -17.28
CA SER A 38 -17.44 -19.15 -16.84
C SER A 38 -18.49 -18.64 -15.84
N LEU A 39 -19.60 -19.36 -15.71
CA LEU A 39 -20.68 -18.98 -14.80
C LEU A 39 -20.20 -18.95 -13.34
N GLU A 40 -19.35 -19.89 -12.95
CA GLU A 40 -18.77 -20.00 -11.63
C GLU A 40 -17.84 -18.81 -11.35
N CYS A 41 -17.11 -18.33 -12.36
CA CYS A 41 -16.29 -17.12 -12.24
C CYS A 41 -17.17 -15.89 -11.97
N ARG A 42 -18.24 -15.74 -12.75
CA ARG A 42 -19.20 -14.64 -12.58
C ARG A 42 -19.88 -14.70 -11.21
N ASN A 43 -20.22 -15.91 -10.74
CA ASN A 43 -20.79 -16.12 -9.41
C ASN A 43 -19.80 -15.65 -8.33
N LEU A 44 -18.54 -16.07 -8.40
CA LEU A 44 -17.51 -15.66 -7.44
C LEU A 44 -17.37 -14.13 -7.38
N ILE A 45 -17.25 -13.47 -8.54
CA ILE A 45 -17.14 -12.00 -8.61
C ILE A 45 -18.36 -11.33 -7.97
N SER A 46 -19.57 -11.84 -8.23
CA SER A 46 -20.80 -11.28 -7.66
C SER A 46 -20.87 -11.39 -6.14
N ARG A 47 -20.26 -12.43 -5.54
CA ARG A 47 -20.18 -12.61 -4.09
C ARG A 47 -19.07 -11.77 -3.43
N ILE A 48 -18.08 -11.33 -4.20
CA ILE A 48 -17.00 -10.43 -3.75
C ILE A 48 -17.47 -8.97 -3.79
N PHE A 49 -18.09 -8.54 -4.89
CA PHE A 49 -18.59 -7.17 -5.05
C PHE A 49 -19.97 -6.99 -4.40
N VAL A 50 -19.99 -7.06 -3.07
CA VAL A 50 -21.15 -6.86 -2.21
C VAL A 50 -20.91 -5.65 -1.29
N SER A 51 -21.91 -4.77 -1.17
CA SER A 51 -21.81 -3.51 -0.41
C SER A 51 -21.70 -3.77 1.07
N ASP A 52 -22.49 -4.72 1.57
CA ASP A 52 -22.45 -5.17 2.95
C ASP A 52 -21.22 -6.08 3.17
N PRO A 53 -20.26 -5.68 4.01
CA PRO A 53 -19.09 -6.49 4.33
C PRO A 53 -19.44 -7.82 5.02
N VAL A 54 -20.55 -7.88 5.76
CA VAL A 54 -20.97 -9.09 6.49
C VAL A 54 -21.52 -10.15 5.53
N ALA A 55 -22.21 -9.71 4.48
CA ALA A 55 -22.73 -10.59 3.43
C ALA A 55 -21.67 -10.96 2.37
N ARG A 56 -20.50 -10.31 2.37
CA ARG A 56 -19.42 -10.56 1.43
C ARG A 56 -18.78 -11.92 1.69
N ILE A 57 -18.49 -12.66 0.63
CA ILE A 57 -17.84 -13.98 0.73
C ILE A 57 -16.49 -13.89 1.48
N THR A 58 -16.28 -14.82 2.40
CA THR A 58 -15.05 -14.93 3.20
C THR A 58 -13.95 -15.66 2.43
N ILE A 59 -12.69 -15.51 2.86
CA ILE A 59 -11.56 -16.24 2.26
C ILE A 59 -11.75 -17.76 2.33
N THR A 60 -12.26 -18.27 3.46
CA THR A 60 -12.56 -19.71 3.62
C THR A 60 -13.58 -20.18 2.59
N GLU A 61 -14.62 -19.40 2.33
CA GLU A 61 -15.61 -19.74 1.29
C GLU A 61 -15.05 -19.62 -0.12
N ILE A 62 -14.18 -18.64 -0.39
CA ILE A 62 -13.46 -18.53 -1.68
C ILE A 62 -12.61 -19.77 -1.92
N LYS A 63 -11.84 -20.23 -0.92
CA LYS A 63 -11.00 -21.44 -1.04
C LYS A 63 -11.81 -22.70 -1.33
N ASN A 64 -13.07 -22.74 -0.90
CA ASN A 64 -14.00 -23.84 -1.16
C ASN A 64 -14.86 -23.62 -2.42
N HIS A 65 -14.72 -22.49 -3.11
CA HIS A 65 -15.52 -22.16 -4.27
C HIS A 65 -15.10 -22.99 -5.50
N GLU A 66 -16.07 -23.51 -6.26
CA GLU A 66 -15.82 -24.40 -7.41
C GLU A 66 -14.82 -23.80 -8.42
N TRP A 67 -14.98 -22.51 -8.72
CA TRP A 67 -14.06 -21.80 -9.62
C TRP A 67 -12.61 -21.77 -9.10
N PHE A 68 -12.40 -21.66 -7.78
CA PHE A 68 -11.06 -21.61 -7.17
C PHE A 68 -10.43 -23.01 -7.10
N LEU A 69 -11.23 -24.03 -6.80
CA LEU A 69 -10.77 -25.42 -6.71
C LEU A 69 -10.42 -26.02 -8.08
N LYS A 70 -10.97 -25.46 -9.16
CA LYS A 70 -10.73 -25.95 -10.52
C LYS A 70 -9.26 -25.79 -10.91
N ASN A 71 -8.57 -26.92 -11.12
CA ASN A 71 -7.15 -26.99 -11.43
C ASN A 71 -6.23 -26.42 -10.33
N LEU A 72 -6.67 -26.42 -9.06
CA LEU A 72 -5.83 -26.02 -7.95
C LEU A 72 -4.71 -27.07 -7.75
N PRO A 73 -3.41 -26.68 -7.79
CA PRO A 73 -2.31 -27.60 -7.50
C PRO A 73 -2.37 -28.15 -6.08
N ALA A 74 -2.02 -29.43 -5.91
CA ALA A 74 -2.05 -30.10 -4.61
C ALA A 74 -1.15 -29.40 -3.57
N ASP A 75 -0.01 -28.85 -4.00
CA ASP A 75 0.93 -28.14 -3.12
C ASP A 75 0.30 -26.91 -2.44
N LEU A 76 -0.68 -26.28 -3.10
CA LEU A 76 -1.41 -25.10 -2.60
C LEU A 76 -2.64 -25.46 -1.76
N MET A 77 -3.06 -26.73 -1.74
CA MET A 77 -4.21 -27.18 -0.96
C MET A 77 -3.91 -27.25 0.54
N ASP A 78 -2.65 -27.54 0.90
CA ASP A 78 -2.20 -27.66 2.29
C ASP A 78 -1.38 -26.43 2.73
N GLU A 79 -2.02 -25.46 3.37
CA GLU A 79 -1.35 -24.31 4.02
C GLU A 79 -0.27 -24.76 5.03
N ARG A 80 -0.45 -25.94 5.63
CA ARG A 80 0.52 -26.55 6.57
C ARG A 80 1.82 -27.00 5.89
N THR A 81 1.77 -27.30 4.59
CA THR A 81 2.93 -27.74 3.82
C THR A 81 3.75 -26.54 3.34
N MET A 82 3.09 -25.43 3.01
CA MET A 82 3.75 -24.20 2.55
C MET A 82 4.42 -23.39 3.66
N GLY A 83 3.86 -23.38 4.88
CA GLY A 83 4.42 -22.58 5.99
C GLY A 83 5.69 -23.14 6.63
N ASN A 84 6.02 -24.42 6.40
CA ASN A 84 7.09 -25.11 7.13
C ASN A 84 8.31 -25.53 6.29
N GLN A 85 8.31 -25.31 4.96
CA GLN A 85 9.32 -25.87 4.06
C GLN A 85 10.02 -24.87 3.14
N PHE A 86 9.73 -23.56 3.23
CA PHE A 86 10.52 -22.58 2.48
C PHE A 86 11.70 -22.11 3.31
N GLN A 87 12.83 -22.80 3.15
CA GLN A 87 14.15 -22.33 3.56
C GLN A 87 14.84 -21.80 2.31
N GLU A 88 14.87 -20.48 2.14
CA GLU A 88 15.62 -19.87 1.05
C GLU A 88 17.11 -20.05 1.35
N ALA A 89 17.74 -21.04 0.70
CA ALA A 89 19.09 -21.49 1.02
C ALA A 89 20.15 -20.37 0.95
N ASP A 90 19.87 -19.33 0.16
CA ASP A 90 20.78 -18.22 -0.09
C ASP A 90 20.52 -16.99 0.81
N GLN A 91 19.47 -16.99 1.65
CA GLN A 91 19.19 -15.89 2.58
C GLN A 91 19.24 -16.35 4.05
N PRO A 92 20.16 -15.83 4.87
CA PRO A 92 20.18 -16.14 6.29
C PRO A 92 18.95 -15.54 6.96
N MET A 93 18.05 -16.39 7.48
CA MET A 93 16.95 -15.94 8.32
C MET A 93 17.51 -15.25 9.57
N GLN A 94 17.19 -13.98 9.77
CA GLN A 94 17.59 -13.23 10.95
C GLN A 94 16.65 -13.54 12.12
N SER A 95 17.18 -13.63 13.35
CA SER A 95 16.33 -13.73 14.52
C SER A 95 15.55 -12.43 14.74
N ILE A 96 14.40 -12.52 15.42
CA ILE A 96 13.60 -11.34 15.78
C ILE A 96 14.42 -10.30 16.54
N ASP A 97 15.34 -10.74 17.40
CA ASP A 97 16.21 -9.83 18.17
C ASP A 97 17.16 -9.05 17.27
N VAL A 98 17.76 -9.70 16.26
CA VAL A 98 18.64 -9.04 15.27
C VAL A 98 17.84 -8.04 14.44
N ILE A 99 16.62 -8.41 14.02
CA ILE A 99 15.73 -7.52 13.27
C ILE A 99 15.40 -6.28 14.09
N MET A 100 15.00 -6.45 15.35
CA MET A 100 14.64 -5.32 16.23
C MET A 100 15.84 -4.43 16.53
N HIS A 101 17.03 -5.01 16.71
CA HIS A 101 18.26 -4.25 16.87
C HIS A 101 18.57 -3.38 15.65
N LEU A 102 18.47 -3.93 14.44
CA LEU A 102 18.70 -3.18 13.20
C LEU A 102 17.69 -2.05 13.02
N ILE A 103 16.41 -2.27 13.37
CA ILE A 103 15.39 -1.22 13.34
C ILE A 103 15.76 -0.09 14.31
N ALA A 104 16.17 -0.43 15.54
CA ALA A 104 16.59 0.56 16.53
C ALA A 104 17.82 1.36 16.05
N GLU A 105 18.81 0.68 15.48
CA GLU A 105 20.01 1.31 14.91
C GLU A 105 19.67 2.26 13.75
N ALA A 106 18.74 1.87 12.88
CA ALA A 106 18.31 2.70 11.74
C ALA A 106 17.60 4.01 12.15
N THR A 107 17.14 4.13 13.40
CA THR A 107 16.59 5.40 13.93
C THR A 107 17.67 6.43 14.26
N ILE A 108 18.94 6.02 14.30
CA ILE A 108 20.06 6.90 14.64
C ILE A 108 20.53 7.58 13.35
N PRO A 109 20.44 8.93 13.25
CA PRO A 109 20.92 9.64 12.07
C PRO A 109 22.45 9.53 11.95
N ALA A 110 22.96 9.49 10.73
CA ALA A 110 24.40 9.47 10.47
C ALA A 110 25.09 10.68 11.11
N VAL A 111 26.15 10.44 11.87
CA VAL A 111 27.00 11.49 12.45
C VAL A 111 27.73 12.19 11.29
N GLY A 112 27.25 13.37 10.89
CA GLY A 112 27.93 14.22 9.91
C GLY A 112 27.06 15.02 8.95
N THR A 113 25.76 14.74 8.82
CA THR A 113 24.89 15.49 7.89
C THR A 113 24.52 16.90 8.38
N ARG A 114 24.83 17.25 9.63
CA ARG A 114 24.54 18.58 10.21
C ARG A 114 25.53 19.68 9.84
N ASN A 115 26.52 19.43 8.96
CA ASN A 115 27.55 20.42 8.64
C ASN A 115 27.66 20.81 7.16
N LEU A 116 26.82 20.28 6.25
CA LEU A 116 26.91 20.74 4.86
C LEU A 116 26.33 22.15 4.65
N ASP A 117 25.35 22.54 5.46
CA ASP A 117 24.75 23.89 5.40
C ASP A 117 25.66 24.99 5.99
N GLN A 118 26.61 24.63 6.86
CA GLN A 118 27.50 25.61 7.51
C GLN A 118 28.66 26.05 6.59
N TYR A 119 29.07 25.21 5.64
CA TYR A 119 30.19 25.52 4.72
C TYR A 119 29.84 26.48 3.58
N LEU A 120 28.55 26.77 3.35
CA LEU A 120 28.13 27.75 2.36
C LEU A 120 28.08 29.18 2.92
N ILE A 121 28.11 29.36 4.25
CA ILE A 121 27.99 30.68 4.91
C ILE A 121 29.35 31.33 5.19
N ASP A 122 30.41 30.54 5.39
CA ASP A 122 31.72 31.03 5.89
C ASP A 122 32.83 31.07 4.82
N ASN A 123 32.51 31.34 3.55
CA ASN A 123 33.53 31.55 2.51
C ASN A 123 33.69 33.06 2.23
N PRO A 124 34.69 33.75 2.82
CA PRO A 124 34.85 35.21 2.74
C PRO A 124 35.45 35.75 1.43
N ASP A 125 35.61 34.94 0.38
CA ASP A 125 36.36 35.31 -0.84
C ASP A 125 35.52 35.34 -2.14
N LEU A 126 34.22 35.65 -2.07
CA LEU A 126 33.45 36.03 -3.27
C LEU A 126 32.89 37.42 -3.10
N ASP A 127 33.65 38.38 -3.60
CA ASP A 127 33.28 39.77 -3.80
C ASP A 127 31.98 39.93 -4.60
N ASP A 128 31.15 40.85 -4.09
CA ASP A 128 30.20 41.75 -4.75
C ASP A 128 29.01 41.20 -5.57
N ASP A 129 27.85 41.83 -5.32
CA ASP A 129 26.57 41.77 -6.07
C ASP A 129 25.58 40.63 -5.81
N MET A 130 24.95 40.58 -4.63
CA MET A 130 23.50 40.30 -4.53
C MET A 130 22.92 40.85 -3.21
N VAL A 131 22.34 42.05 -3.25
CA VAL A 131 21.44 42.54 -2.20
C VAL A 131 20.16 41.72 -2.24
N TYR A 132 20.03 40.74 -1.34
CA TYR A 132 18.73 40.14 -1.01
C TYR A 132 18.10 40.92 0.15
N PRO A 133 16.83 41.34 0.03
CA PRO A 133 16.17 42.10 1.08
C PRO A 133 15.92 41.19 2.29
N GLU A 134 16.25 41.68 3.48
CA GLU A 134 15.93 41.05 4.76
C GLU A 134 14.43 40.70 4.79
N SER A 135 14.13 39.39 4.77
CA SER A 135 12.80 38.86 5.02
C SER A 135 12.80 38.27 6.42
N ASP A 136 12.50 39.15 7.37
CA ASP A 136 11.97 38.95 8.72
C ASP A 136 11.90 37.49 9.23
N SER A 137 12.84 37.15 10.11
CA SER A 137 12.68 36.03 11.05
C SER A 137 11.64 36.42 12.10
N GLY A 138 10.40 36.01 11.87
CA GLY A 138 9.33 36.28 12.84
C GLY A 138 8.03 35.54 12.54
N SER A 139 7.99 34.21 12.64
CA SER A 139 6.72 33.56 12.97
C SER A 139 6.92 32.20 13.60
N ASN A 140 6.44 32.09 14.83
CA ASN A 140 6.34 30.87 15.61
C ASN A 140 5.55 29.84 14.81
N SER A 141 6.18 28.75 14.37
CA SER A 141 5.45 27.56 13.97
C SER A 141 4.98 26.85 15.24
N GLU A 142 3.86 27.31 15.77
CA GLU A 142 2.93 26.52 16.58
C GLU A 142 2.65 25.24 15.77
N LEU A 143 3.31 24.14 16.15
CA LEU A 143 3.06 22.85 15.53
C LEU A 143 1.67 22.42 16.00
N ASP A 144 0.69 22.49 15.09
CA ASP A 144 -0.62 21.88 15.25
C ASP A 144 -0.47 20.41 15.64
N ILE A 145 -0.62 20.14 16.94
CA ILE A 145 -0.83 18.80 17.47
C ILE A 145 -2.29 18.45 17.20
N ASP A 146 -2.59 18.10 15.96
CA ASP A 146 -3.75 17.27 15.64
C ASP A 146 -3.43 16.34 14.47
N SER A 147 -2.33 15.60 14.60
CA SER A 147 -2.22 14.31 13.92
C SER A 147 -2.89 13.30 14.85
N SER A 148 -4.19 13.10 14.66
CA SER A 148 -5.03 12.13 15.37
C SER A 148 -4.48 10.71 15.13
N GLY A 149 -3.48 10.32 15.91
CA GLY A 149 -2.93 8.97 15.98
C GLY A 149 -3.84 8.10 16.84
N GLU A 150 -4.86 7.51 16.21
CA GLU A 150 -5.65 6.46 16.84
C GLU A 150 -4.78 5.19 16.95
N ILE A 151 -4.17 4.99 18.12
CA ILE A 151 -3.49 3.74 18.48
C ILE A 151 -4.57 2.77 18.98
N VAL A 152 -4.95 1.82 18.13
CA VAL A 152 -5.82 0.70 18.52
C VAL A 152 -5.01 -0.32 19.30
N TYR A 153 -5.27 -0.45 20.59
CA TYR A 153 -4.81 -1.59 21.39
C TYR A 153 -5.74 -2.78 21.15
N ALA A 154 -5.18 -3.89 20.66
CA ALA A 154 -5.85 -5.18 20.71
C ALA A 154 -5.68 -5.76 22.14
N LEU A 155 -6.81 -6.03 22.79
CA LEU A 155 -6.91 -6.91 23.97
C LEU A 155 -7.06 -8.36 23.51
#